data_AF-A0A7X1H0N8-F1
#
_entry.id   AF-A0A7X1H0N8-F1
#
_cell.length_a   1.000
_cell.length_b   1.000
_cell.length_c   1.000
_cell.angle_alpha   90.00
_cell.angle_beta   90.00
_cell.angle_gamma   90.00
#
_symmetry.space_group_name_H-M   'P 1'
#
loop_
_entity.id
_entity.type
_entity.pdbx_description
1 polymer ?
#
loop_
_entity_poly.entity_id
_entity_poly.type
_entity_poly.pdbx_seq_one_letter_code
_entity_poly.pdbx_strand_id
1 'polypeptide(L)'
;MKQKFQIQKNDTEQQLIIRESAELDKDVMSLLCEVTFQADAIKRAMADGREALIAALRTRNMYPPRTYAEMIAEAVQGLYQSQDSDSAELIFDDLDLLSHERASAAVLDDIKEEASEIDDLLDDDFDDEFEETADIKKISSPIKIDDDSPTDLDEEL
;
A
#
# COMPACT_ATOMS: atom_id res chain seq x y z
N MET A 1 -24.37 -3.04 -0.57
CA MET A 1 -24.45 -4.22 -1.48
C MET A 1 -23.20 -5.01 -1.16
N LYS A 2 -23.33 -6.29 -0.84
CA LYS A 2 -22.18 -7.07 -0.40
C LYS A 2 -21.57 -7.86 -1.54
N GLN A 3 -20.25 -7.87 -1.62
CA GLN A 3 -19.48 -8.67 -2.55
C GLN A 3 -18.55 -9.60 -1.77
N LYS A 4 -18.33 -10.80 -2.29
CA LYS A 4 -17.50 -11.82 -1.69
C LYS A 4 -16.55 -12.40 -2.73
N PHE A 5 -15.27 -12.45 -2.39
CA PHE A 5 -14.23 -13.06 -3.19
C PHE A 5 -13.68 -14.28 -2.46
N GLN A 6 -13.76 -15.44 -3.10
CA GLN A 6 -13.15 -16.68 -2.61
C GLN A 6 -11.94 -17.00 -3.48
N ILE A 7 -10.77 -17.03 -2.87
CA ILE A 7 -9.48 -17.26 -3.53
C ILE A 7 -9.02 -18.65 -3.14
N GLN A 8 -8.69 -19.49 -4.12
CA GLN A 8 -8.29 -20.87 -3.89
C GLN A 8 -7.08 -21.23 -4.75
N LYS A 9 -6.03 -21.72 -4.09
CA LYS A 9 -4.85 -22.32 -4.70
C LYS A 9 -5.15 -23.78 -5.03
N ASN A 10 -4.94 -24.18 -6.28
CA ASN A 10 -4.98 -25.57 -6.70
C ASN A 10 -3.56 -26.01 -7.10
N ASP A 11 -2.83 -26.58 -6.13
CA ASP A 11 -1.45 -27.04 -6.35
C ASP A 11 -1.36 -28.23 -7.31
N THR A 12 -2.42 -29.04 -7.42
CA THR A 12 -2.43 -30.21 -8.30
C THR A 12 -2.43 -29.78 -9.77
N GLU A 13 -3.24 -28.77 -10.11
CA GLU A 13 -3.36 -28.27 -11.48
C GLU A 13 -2.49 -27.03 -11.74
N GLN A 14 -1.72 -26.58 -10.75
CA GLN A 14 -0.92 -25.35 -10.79
C GLN A 14 -1.77 -24.12 -11.18
N GLN A 15 -2.90 -23.95 -10.50
CA GLN A 15 -3.86 -22.88 -10.78
C GLN A 15 -4.20 -22.07 -9.53
N LEU A 16 -4.62 -20.82 -9.75
CA LEU A 16 -5.30 -19.99 -8.77
C LEU A 16 -6.72 -19.74 -9.28
N ILE A 17 -7.72 -20.00 -8.47
CA ILE A 17 -9.14 -19.81 -8.81
C ILE A 17 -9.69 -18.70 -7.93
N ILE A 18 -10.32 -17.70 -8.54
CA ILE A 18 -11.00 -16.63 -7.82
C ILE A 18 -12.47 -16.63 -8.20
N ARG A 19 -13.35 -16.76 -7.21
CA ARG A 19 -14.80 -16.71 -7.37
C ARG A 19 -15.35 -15.42 -6.78
N GLU A 20 -16.16 -14.73 -7.56
CA GLU A 20 -16.89 -13.54 -7.14
C GLU A 20 -18.35 -13.90 -6.93
N SER A 21 -18.88 -13.59 -5.75
CA SER A 21 -20.31 -13.65 -5.46
C SER A 21 -20.80 -12.30 -4.97
N ALA A 22 -22.05 -11.96 -5.25
CA ALA A 22 -22.67 -10.75 -4.71
C ALA A 22 -24.08 -11.01 -4.20
N GLU A 23 -24.54 -10.15 -3.31
CA GLU A 23 -25.91 -10.12 -2.82
C GLU A 23 -26.83 -9.53 -3.89
N LEU A 24 -27.49 -10.40 -4.68
CA LEU A 24 -28.44 -10.00 -5.73
C LEU A 24 -29.88 -9.90 -5.19
N ASP A 25 -30.23 -10.81 -4.29
CA ASP A 25 -31.45 -10.78 -3.49
C ASP A 25 -31.08 -10.60 -2.02
N LYS A 26 -32.00 -10.05 -1.24
CA LYS A 26 -31.77 -9.78 0.18
C LYS A 26 -31.29 -11.04 0.90
N ASP A 27 -30.13 -10.95 1.52
CA ASP A 27 -29.47 -12.04 2.27
C ASP A 27 -29.09 -13.28 1.41
N VAL A 28 -29.08 -13.18 0.08
CA VAL A 28 -28.71 -14.28 -0.83
C VAL A 28 -27.52 -13.90 -1.71
N MET A 29 -26.40 -14.58 -1.46
CA MET A 29 -25.20 -14.49 -2.28
C MET A 29 -25.31 -15.38 -3.51
N SER A 30 -25.18 -14.79 -4.69
CA SER A 30 -25.16 -15.50 -5.97
C SER A 30 -23.77 -15.42 -6.60
N LEU A 31 -23.27 -16.55 -7.13
CA LEU A 31 -22.02 -16.58 -7.88
C LEU A 31 -22.18 -15.77 -9.17
N LEU A 32 -21.33 -14.77 -9.35
CA LEU A 32 -21.31 -13.92 -10.53
C LEU A 32 -20.27 -14.38 -11.55
N CYS A 33 -19.07 -14.69 -11.07
CA CYS A 33 -17.94 -15.00 -11.91
C CYS A 33 -16.99 -15.99 -11.24
N GLU A 34 -16.29 -16.77 -12.05
CA GLU A 34 -15.13 -17.56 -11.68
C GLU A 34 -14.03 -17.30 -12.71
N VAL A 35 -12.83 -16.97 -12.24
CA VAL A 35 -11.65 -16.78 -13.09
C VAL A 35 -10.53 -17.68 -12.59
N THR A 36 -9.96 -18.43 -13.53
CA THR A 36 -8.82 -19.31 -13.29
C THR A 36 -7.56 -18.73 -13.89
N PHE A 37 -6.52 -18.64 -13.09
CA PHE A 37 -5.20 -18.15 -13.44
C PHE A 37 -4.18 -19.29 -13.39
N GLN A 38 -3.19 -19.23 -14.28
CA GLN A 38 -2.03 -20.12 -14.21
C GLN A 38 -1.12 -19.67 -13.06
N ALA A 39 -0.71 -20.59 -12.17
CA ALA A 39 0.10 -20.26 -11.01
C ALA A 39 1.43 -19.60 -11.40
N ASP A 40 2.05 -20.02 -12.51
CA ASP A 40 3.28 -19.42 -13.01
C ASP A 40 3.11 -17.97 -13.45
N ALA A 41 1.95 -17.61 -14.02
CA ALA A 41 1.67 -16.22 -14.40
C ALA A 41 1.52 -15.34 -13.15
N ILE A 42 0.82 -15.84 -12.12
CA ILE A 42 0.69 -15.14 -10.84
C ILE A 42 2.03 -14.99 -10.13
N LYS A 43 2.84 -16.05 -10.08
CA LYS A 43 4.19 -16.01 -9.50
C LYS A 43 5.11 -14.99 -10.18
N ARG A 44 5.07 -14.91 -11.52
CA ARG A 44 5.80 -13.88 -12.27
C ARG A 44 5.30 -12.47 -11.93
N ALA A 45 3.98 -12.26 -11.95
CA ALA A 45 3.40 -10.97 -11.61
C ALA A 45 3.72 -10.53 -10.16
N MET A 46 3.78 -11.47 -9.21
CA MET A 46 4.25 -11.20 -7.84
C MET A 46 5.72 -10.76 -7.81
N ALA A 47 6.59 -11.39 -8.61
CA ALA A 47 7.99 -11.03 -8.69
C ALA A 47 8.21 -9.65 -9.34
N ASP A 48 7.38 -9.28 -10.30
CA ASP A 48 7.40 -7.98 -10.97
C ASP A 48 6.84 -6.85 -10.08
N GLY A 49 6.13 -7.20 -9.01
CA GLY A 49 5.68 -6.29 -7.94
C GLY A 49 4.17 -6.15 -7.83
N ARG A 50 3.74 -5.39 -6.81
CA ARG A 50 2.32 -5.26 -6.42
C ARG A 50 1.41 -4.78 -7.56
N GLU A 51 1.82 -3.74 -8.29
CA GLU A 51 1.03 -3.19 -9.40
C GLU A 51 0.89 -4.18 -10.56
N ALA A 52 1.92 -4.97 -10.84
CA ALA A 52 1.88 -6.02 -11.86
C ALA A 52 0.91 -7.15 -11.45
N LEU A 53 0.91 -7.55 -10.18
CA LEU A 53 -0.05 -8.50 -9.63
C LEU A 53 -1.49 -7.98 -9.73
N ILE A 54 -1.74 -6.74 -9.33
CA ILE A 54 -3.06 -6.10 -9.44
C ILE A 54 -3.52 -6.09 -10.91
N ALA A 55 -2.65 -5.70 -11.84
CA ALA A 55 -2.97 -5.69 -13.26
C ALA A 55 -3.27 -7.09 -13.79
N ALA A 56 -2.54 -8.12 -13.33
CA ALA A 56 -2.78 -9.51 -13.73
C ALA A 56 -4.11 -10.06 -13.21
N LEU A 57 -4.52 -9.68 -11.99
CA LEU A 57 -5.77 -10.11 -11.37
C LEU A 57 -7.01 -9.42 -11.96
N ARG A 58 -6.83 -8.21 -12.50
CA ARG A 58 -7.87 -7.45 -13.20
C ARG A 58 -8.01 -7.93 -14.63
N THR A 59 -8.96 -8.82 -14.87
CA THR A 59 -9.25 -9.38 -16.19
C THR A 59 -10.48 -8.74 -16.81
N ARG A 60 -10.77 -9.08 -18.08
CA ARG A 60 -12.01 -8.67 -18.74
C ARG A 60 -13.27 -9.15 -18.02
N ASN A 61 -13.20 -10.31 -17.36
CA ASN A 61 -14.35 -10.96 -16.72
C ASN A 61 -14.43 -10.68 -15.22
N MET A 62 -13.35 -10.20 -14.61
CA MET A 62 -13.28 -9.84 -13.20
C MET A 62 -12.45 -8.56 -13.07
N TYR A 63 -13.13 -7.43 -12.88
CA TYR A 63 -12.51 -6.10 -12.86
C TYR A 63 -12.94 -5.31 -11.61
N PRO A 64 -12.60 -5.77 -10.40
CA PRO A 64 -13.05 -5.15 -9.15
C PRO A 64 -12.52 -3.70 -9.01
N PRO A 65 -13.12 -2.84 -8.17
CA PRO A 65 -12.56 -1.54 -7.81
C PRO A 65 -11.10 -1.64 -7.32
N ARG A 66 -10.31 -0.56 -7.46
CA ARG A 66 -8.88 -0.59 -7.12
C ARG A 66 -8.64 -1.07 -5.69
N THR A 67 -9.38 -0.52 -4.73
CA THR A 67 -9.30 -0.87 -3.31
C THR A 67 -9.49 -2.37 -3.07
N TYR A 68 -10.47 -2.99 -3.74
CA TYR A 68 -10.71 -4.43 -3.61
C TYR A 68 -9.61 -5.24 -4.31
N ALA A 69 -9.18 -4.81 -5.50
CA ALA A 69 -8.09 -5.46 -6.23
C ALA A 69 -6.79 -5.48 -5.41
N GLU A 70 -6.51 -4.41 -4.67
CA GLU A 70 -5.38 -4.31 -3.75
C GLU A 70 -5.46 -5.32 -2.60
N MET A 71 -6.63 -5.46 -1.97
CA MET A 71 -6.84 -6.43 -0.88
C MET A 71 -6.83 -7.88 -1.39
N ILE A 72 -7.37 -8.12 -2.59
CA ILE A 72 -7.28 -9.43 -3.26
C ILE A 72 -5.81 -9.77 -3.55
N ALA A 73 -5.03 -8.82 -4.08
CA ALA A 73 -3.61 -9.01 -4.37
C ALA A 73 -2.81 -9.36 -3.09
N GLU A 74 -3.08 -8.67 -1.98
CA GLU A 74 -2.47 -8.97 -0.68
C GLU A 74 -2.84 -10.37 -0.18
N ALA A 75 -4.11 -10.76 -0.26
CA ALA A 75 -4.56 -12.09 0.12
C ALA A 75 -3.93 -13.20 -0.76
N VAL A 76 -3.80 -12.97 -2.07
CA VAL A 76 -3.09 -13.87 -2.99
C VAL A 76 -1.63 -14.00 -2.58
N GLN A 77 -0.96 -12.89 -2.30
CA GLN A 77 0.43 -12.91 -1.88
C GLN A 77 0.61 -13.68 -0.56
N GLY A 78 -0.27 -13.45 0.42
CA GLY A 78 -0.26 -14.18 1.70
C GLY A 78 -0.46 -15.69 1.52
N LEU A 79 -1.36 -16.10 0.60
CA LEU A 79 -1.57 -17.50 0.24
C LEU A 79 -0.32 -18.18 -0.34
N TYR A 80 0.42 -17.49 -1.21
CA TYR A 80 1.64 -18.05 -1.80
C TYR A 80 2.84 -18.04 -0.84
N GLN A 81 2.80 -17.24 0.21
CA GLN A 81 3.83 -17.21 1.27
C GLN A 81 3.56 -18.20 2.39
N SER A 82 2.31 -18.64 2.57
CA SER A 82 1.90 -19.56 3.63
C SER A 82 1.95 -21.01 3.15
N GLN A 83 2.54 -21.91 3.96
CA GLN A 83 2.54 -23.35 3.65
C GLN A 83 1.26 -24.06 4.09
N ASP A 84 0.49 -23.47 5.01
CA ASP A 84 -0.64 -24.12 5.68
C ASP A 84 -2.02 -23.66 5.18
N SER A 85 -2.09 -22.81 4.16
CA SER A 85 -3.35 -22.23 3.69
C SER A 85 -3.43 -22.21 2.16
N ASP A 86 -4.46 -22.88 1.64
CA ASP A 86 -4.74 -22.96 0.20
C ASP A 86 -5.98 -22.14 -0.19
N SER A 87 -6.65 -21.50 0.75
CA SER A 87 -7.80 -20.64 0.46
C SER A 87 -7.86 -19.41 1.36
N ALA A 88 -8.44 -18.33 0.80
CA ALA A 88 -8.74 -17.10 1.51
C ALA A 88 -10.13 -16.60 1.08
N GLU A 89 -10.82 -15.90 1.98
CA GLU A 89 -12.12 -15.30 1.71
C GLU A 89 -12.09 -13.82 2.11
N LEU A 90 -12.60 -12.96 1.21
CA LEU A 90 -12.74 -11.53 1.42
C LEU A 90 -14.20 -11.15 1.22
N ILE A 91 -14.74 -10.34 2.14
CA ILE A 91 -16.11 -9.82 2.06
C ILE A 91 -16.05 -8.30 2.12
N PHE A 92 -16.74 -7.66 1.19
CA PHE A 92 -16.83 -6.22 1.07
C PHE A 92 -18.30 -5.80 1.20
N ASP A 93 -18.54 -4.68 1.89
CA ASP A 93 -19.81 -3.98 1.84
C ASP A 93 -19.59 -2.63 1.18
N ASP A 94 -20.20 -2.43 0.02
CA ASP A 94 -20.10 -1.17 -0.74
C ASP A 94 -20.57 0.02 0.09
N LEU A 95 -21.51 -0.17 1.03
CA LEU A 95 -22.02 0.91 1.88
C LEU A 95 -20.95 1.40 2.86
N ASP A 96 -20.18 0.47 3.42
CA ASP A 96 -19.08 0.79 4.32
C ASP A 96 -17.98 1.53 3.57
N LEU A 97 -17.61 1.05 2.37
CA LEU A 97 -16.60 1.71 1.54
C LEU A 97 -16.99 3.17 1.21
N LEU A 98 -18.21 3.38 0.71
CA LEU A 98 -18.71 4.71 0.33
C LEU A 98 -18.82 5.66 1.54
N SER A 99 -19.14 5.12 2.72
CA SER A 99 -19.21 5.91 3.95
C SER A 99 -17.82 6.39 4.39
N HIS A 100 -16.79 5.54 4.22
CA HIS A 100 -15.42 5.87 4.56
C HIS A 100 -14.81 6.90 3.61
N GLU A 101 -15.09 6.79 2.31
CA GLU A 101 -14.67 7.77 1.30
C GLU A 101 -15.27 9.17 1.56
N ARG A 102 -16.52 9.25 2.03
CA ARG A 102 -17.12 10.54 2.41
C ARG A 102 -16.49 11.14 3.65
N ALA A 103 -16.16 10.32 4.64
CA ALA A 103 -15.52 10.78 5.86
C ALA A 103 -14.09 11.30 5.57
N SER A 104 -13.31 10.60 4.74
CA SER A 104 -11.97 11.06 4.37
C SER A 104 -11.99 12.32 3.52
N ALA A 105 -12.96 12.46 2.61
CA ALA A 105 -13.13 13.68 1.81
C ALA A 105 -13.49 14.90 2.69
N ALA A 106 -14.37 14.74 3.68
CA ALA A 106 -14.71 15.82 4.61
C ALA A 106 -13.49 16.29 5.42
N VAL A 107 -12.68 15.35 5.93
CA VAL A 107 -11.45 15.70 6.66
C VAL A 107 -10.43 16.41 5.75
N LEU A 108 -10.33 16.03 4.48
CA LEU A 108 -9.47 16.72 3.50
C LEU A 108 -9.93 18.16 3.22
N ASP A 109 -11.25 18.38 3.14
CA ASP A 109 -11.80 19.72 2.99
C ASP A 109 -11.56 20.58 4.25
N ASP A 110 -11.76 20.01 5.45
CA ASP A 110 -11.48 20.68 6.73
C ASP A 110 -9.99 21.09 6.83
N ILE A 111 -9.06 20.17 6.52
CA ILE A 111 -7.61 20.48 6.52
C ILE A 111 -7.27 21.57 5.50
N LYS A 112 -7.94 21.58 4.35
CA LYS A 112 -7.70 22.58 3.31
C LYS A 112 -8.20 23.96 3.72
N GLU A 113 -9.33 24.04 4.39
CA GLU A 113 -9.88 25.28 4.95
C GLU A 113 -8.97 25.80 6.08
N GLU A 114 -8.54 24.94 7.01
CA GLU A 114 -7.57 25.30 8.06
C GLU A 114 -6.23 25.78 7.46
N ALA A 115 -5.73 25.14 6.40
CA ALA A 115 -4.49 25.55 5.76
C ALA A 115 -4.56 26.96 5.14
N SER A 116 -5.72 27.35 4.60
CA SER A 116 -5.91 28.73 4.12
C SER A 116 -5.93 29.75 5.26
N GLU A 117 -6.47 29.40 6.43
CA GLU A 117 -6.47 30.29 7.60
C GLU A 117 -5.06 30.49 8.19
N ILE A 118 -4.18 29.49 8.09
CA ILE A 118 -2.79 29.60 8.56
C ILE A 118 -1.95 30.51 7.66
N ASP A 119 -2.20 30.50 6.34
CA ASP A 119 -1.49 31.36 5.38
C ASP A 119 -1.77 32.84 5.66
N ASP A 120 -3.02 33.19 5.95
CA ASP A 120 -3.42 34.55 6.37
C ASP A 120 -2.74 34.98 7.69
N LEU A 121 -2.38 34.04 8.57
CA LEU A 121 -1.73 34.31 9.86
C LEU A 121 -0.19 34.46 9.74
N LEU A 122 0.41 33.97 8.66
CA LEU A 122 1.84 34.10 8.35
C LEU A 122 2.18 35.43 7.67
N ASP A 123 1.19 36.07 7.05
CA ASP A 123 1.30 37.42 6.46
C ASP A 123 1.26 38.54 7.51
N ASP A 124 0.91 38.23 8.77
CA ASP A 124 1.15 39.15 9.89
C ASP A 124 2.66 39.17 10.19
N ASP A 125 3.35 40.15 9.61
CA ASP A 125 4.76 40.48 9.79
C ASP A 125 5.21 40.18 11.24
N PHE A 126 6.00 39.12 11.40
CA PHE A 126 6.89 38.98 12.54
C PHE A 126 7.89 40.14 12.41
N ASP A 127 7.57 41.27 13.04
CA ASP A 127 8.49 42.41 13.15
C ASP A 127 9.85 41.88 13.61
N ASP A 128 10.84 42.05 12.74
CA ASP A 128 12.25 41.67 12.87
C ASP A 128 12.93 42.41 14.06
N GLU A 129 12.47 42.21 15.30
CA GLU A 129 13.20 42.62 16.50
C GLU A 129 14.01 41.44 17.06
N PHE A 130 14.78 40.81 16.18
CA PHE A 130 15.99 40.10 16.60
C PHE A 130 17.18 40.97 16.23
N GLU A 131 17.69 41.74 17.19
CA GLU A 131 18.94 42.48 17.04
C GLU A 131 20.06 41.53 16.60
N GLU A 132 20.43 41.65 15.33
CA GLU A 132 21.66 41.11 14.79
C GLU A 132 22.84 41.83 15.47
N THR A 133 23.63 41.11 16.26
CA THR A 133 25.11 41.11 16.26
C THR A 133 25.66 40.62 17.60
N ALA A 134 25.79 39.30 17.75
CA ALA A 134 26.86 38.75 18.56
C ALA A 134 27.77 37.94 17.63
N ASP A 135 28.83 38.60 17.16
CA ASP A 135 29.88 38.03 16.31
C ASP A 135 30.27 36.62 16.77
N ILE A 136 29.82 35.60 16.04
CA ILE A 136 30.31 34.23 16.21
C ILE A 136 31.75 34.24 15.70
N LYS A 137 32.70 34.36 16.62
CA LYS A 137 34.14 34.30 16.32
C LYS A 137 34.43 33.00 15.57
N LYS A 138 34.85 33.11 14.31
CA LYS A 138 35.36 32.01 13.49
C LYS A 138 36.45 31.27 14.28
N ILE A 139 36.14 30.06 14.72
CA ILE A 139 37.11 29.15 15.31
C ILE A 139 37.91 28.55 14.13
N SER A 140 39.10 29.09 13.83
CA SER A 140 40.01 28.52 12.82
C SER A 140 41.01 27.56 13.45
N SER A 141 40.53 26.59 14.21
CA SER A 141 41.37 25.52 14.72
C SER A 141 41.38 24.39 13.68
N PRO A 142 42.49 24.09 12.99
CA PRO A 142 42.58 22.90 12.17
C PRO A 142 42.46 21.67 13.08
N ILE A 143 41.41 20.86 12.87
CA ILE A 143 41.32 19.52 13.42
C ILE A 143 42.58 18.75 12.98
N LYS A 144 43.33 18.23 13.95
CA LYS A 144 44.41 17.27 13.68
C LYS A 144 43.77 15.91 13.54
N ILE A 145 43.80 15.35 12.34
CA ILE A 145 43.55 13.94 12.10
C ILE A 145 44.89 13.25 12.39
N ASP A 146 44.94 12.41 13.42
CA ASP A 146 46.06 11.49 13.59
C ASP A 146 45.94 10.42 12.52
N ASP A 147 46.81 10.51 11.52
CA ASP A 147 47.02 9.52 10.48
C ASP A 147 48.04 8.50 11.00
N ASP A 148 47.63 7.68 11.97
CA ASP A 148 48.48 6.62 12.53
C ASP A 148 47.99 5.23 12.13
N SER A 149 48.35 4.91 10.88
CA SER A 149 48.76 3.58 10.39
C SER A 149 47.69 2.48 10.12
N PRO A 150 47.87 1.70 9.02
CA PRO A 150 46.96 0.67 8.58
C PRO A 150 47.15 -0.61 9.41
N THR A 151 46.09 -1.16 10.00
CA THR A 151 46.05 -2.59 10.32
C THR A 151 45.52 -3.34 9.11
N ASP A 152 46.44 -3.72 8.21
CA ASP A 152 46.33 -4.99 7.50
C ASP A 152 46.24 -6.09 8.56
N LEU A 153 45.07 -6.71 8.66
CA LEU A 153 44.97 -8.07 9.16
C LEU A 153 44.41 -8.90 8.02
N ASP A 154 45.35 -9.57 7.36
CA ASP A 154 45.16 -10.58 6.33
C ASP A 154 44.03 -11.57 6.68
N GLU A 155 43.21 -11.89 5.68
CA GLU A 155 42.57 -13.19 5.55
C GLU A 155 43.64 -14.28 5.49
N GLU A 156 43.60 -15.29 6.37
CA GLU A 156 43.72 -16.71 5.99
C GLU A 156 43.47 -17.67 7.16
N LEU A 157 42.58 -18.65 6.89
CA LEU A 157 42.31 -19.95 7.53
C LEU A 157 41.45 -20.02 8.82
#